data_AF-A0A7J9Z183-F1
#
_entry.id   AF-A0A7J9Z183-F1
#
_cell.length_a   1.000
_cell.length_b   1.000
_cell.length_c   1.000
_cell.angle_alpha   90.00
_cell.angle_beta   90.00
_cell.angle_gamma   90.00
#
_symmetry.space_group_name_H-M   'P 1'
#
loop_
_entity.id
_entity.type
_entity.pdbx_description
1 polymer ?
#
loop_
_entity_poly.entity_id
_entity_poly.type
_entity_poly.pdbx_seq_one_letter_code
_entity_poly.pdbx_strand_id
1 'polypeptide(L)'
;AAEHMLARLGQRALPLVVQEMASGFELLVGAARDPELGVSVTVGLGGTATEVHRDLVTEHAPVNADRARDMLRRLRCWPLLEGYRGEPARDVEAVCGIVTAVSALMLDDPSIGELDLNPVLVGPAGDGAVAVDVRILPLNAPGSGRPRRAEPLMLDRMMDPRHVVVVGVSDDQDKVGARLF
;
A
#
# COMPACT_ATOMS: atom_id res chain seq x y z
N ALA A 1 35.25 0.88 -0.26
CA ALA A 1 34.39 -0.27 0.12
C ALA A 1 33.76 -0.93 -1.10
N ALA A 2 33.05 -0.18 -1.96
CA ALA A 2 32.41 -0.70 -3.18
C ALA A 2 33.38 -1.38 -4.17
N GLU A 3 34.56 -0.80 -4.42
CA GLU A 3 35.59 -1.41 -5.30
C GLU A 3 36.07 -2.78 -4.80
N HIS A 4 36.15 -2.94 -3.47
CA HIS A 4 36.56 -4.19 -2.84
C HIS A 4 35.47 -5.27 -2.92
N MET A 5 34.18 -4.89 -2.93
CA MET A 5 33.06 -5.79 -3.20
C MET A 5 33.01 -6.22 -4.67
N LEU A 6 33.23 -5.28 -5.60
CA LEU A 6 33.29 -5.54 -7.05
C LEU A 6 34.37 -6.57 -7.41
N ALA A 7 35.56 -6.44 -6.83
CA ALA A 7 36.66 -7.38 -7.03
C ALA A 7 36.33 -8.82 -6.58
N ARG A 8 35.41 -8.99 -5.61
CA ARG A 8 35.01 -10.30 -5.07
C ARG A 8 33.88 -10.97 -5.84
N LEU A 9 33.07 -10.21 -6.58
CA LEU A 9 31.88 -10.73 -7.30
C LEU A 9 32.19 -11.29 -8.70
N GLY A 10 33.37 -10.99 -9.27
CA GLY A 10 33.82 -11.51 -10.57
C GLY A 10 33.04 -10.96 -11.78
N GLN A 11 33.34 -11.45 -12.98
CA GLN A 11 32.79 -10.93 -14.26
C GLN A 11 31.29 -11.18 -14.49
N ARG A 12 30.57 -11.78 -13.53
CA ARG A 12 29.10 -11.96 -13.55
C ARG A 12 28.38 -11.01 -12.58
N ALA A 13 29.03 -9.91 -12.20
CA ALA A 13 28.44 -8.92 -11.32
C ALA A 13 27.16 -8.35 -11.93
N LEU A 14 26.02 -8.60 -11.27
CA LEU A 14 24.81 -7.81 -11.47
C LEU A 14 25.16 -6.33 -11.23
N PRO A 15 24.50 -5.38 -11.92
CA PRO A 15 24.71 -3.95 -11.65
C PRO A 15 24.50 -3.67 -10.16
N LEU A 16 25.49 -3.03 -9.54
CA LEU A 16 25.42 -2.64 -8.13
C LEU A 16 24.77 -1.27 -8.03
N VAL A 17 23.77 -1.17 -7.16
CA VAL A 17 23.20 0.11 -6.72
C VAL A 17 23.80 0.43 -5.35
N VAL A 18 24.50 1.56 -5.25
CA VAL A 18 25.03 2.07 -3.98
C VAL A 18 24.09 3.17 -3.52
N GLN A 19 23.52 3.02 -2.34
CA GLN A 19 22.58 3.97 -1.73
C GLN A 19 23.11 4.43 -0.36
N GLU A 20 22.62 5.58 0.09
CA GLU A 20 22.84 6.05 1.45
C GLU A 20 22.15 5.11 2.45
N MET A 21 22.78 4.90 3.62
CA MET A 21 22.12 4.18 4.70
C MET A 21 21.17 5.12 5.44
N ALA A 22 19.87 4.84 5.32
CA ALA A 22 18.83 5.53 6.08
C ALA A 22 18.35 4.66 7.25
N SER A 23 17.86 5.31 8.30
CA SER A 23 17.23 4.65 9.45
C SER A 23 16.05 5.49 9.92
N GLY A 24 14.97 4.85 10.35
CA GLY A 24 13.78 5.54 10.82
C GLY A 24 12.69 4.57 11.25
N PHE A 25 11.53 5.12 11.59
CA PHE A 25 10.34 4.32 11.82
C PHE A 25 9.82 3.77 10.50
N GLU A 26 9.59 2.47 10.41
CA GLU A 26 9.18 1.83 9.16
C GLU A 26 7.67 1.92 8.97
N LEU A 27 7.25 2.45 7.83
CA LEU A 27 5.91 2.34 7.27
C LEU A 27 5.98 1.63 5.92
N LEU A 28 4.81 1.24 5.41
CA LEU A 28 4.63 0.91 4.00
C LEU A 28 3.60 1.86 3.38
N VAL A 29 3.77 2.13 2.09
CA VAL A 29 2.81 2.85 1.27
C VAL A 29 2.64 2.09 -0.03
N GLY A 30 1.44 1.58 -0.28
CA GLY A 30 1.12 0.83 -1.48
C GLY A 30 -0.03 1.46 -2.25
N ALA A 31 -0.15 1.14 -3.53
CA ALA A 31 -1.32 1.45 -4.33
C ALA A 31 -1.56 0.35 -5.35
N ALA A 32 -2.83 0.10 -5.64
CA ALA A 32 -3.25 -0.91 -6.59
C ALA A 32 -4.44 -0.43 -7.40
N ARG A 33 -4.45 -0.77 -8.68
CA ARG A 33 -5.54 -0.50 -9.61
C ARG A 33 -6.42 -1.73 -9.75
N ASP A 34 -7.66 -1.58 -9.34
CA ASP A 34 -8.71 -2.56 -9.61
C ASP A 34 -9.53 -2.14 -10.85
N PRO A 35 -9.87 -3.06 -11.76
CA PRO A 35 -10.66 -2.73 -12.96
C PRO A 35 -12.06 -2.17 -12.68
N GLU A 36 -12.68 -2.56 -11.56
CA GLU A 36 -14.05 -2.17 -11.21
C GLU A 36 -14.06 -1.01 -10.19
N LEU A 37 -13.13 -1.03 -9.23
CA LEU A 37 -13.09 -0.09 -8.10
C LEU A 37 -12.11 1.09 -8.30
N GLY A 38 -11.30 1.06 -9.36
CA GLY A 38 -10.31 2.09 -9.64
C GLY A 38 -9.06 1.98 -8.75
N VAL A 39 -8.40 3.12 -8.51
CA VAL A 39 -7.14 3.15 -7.76
C VAL A 39 -7.42 3.20 -6.25
N SER A 40 -6.76 2.30 -5.52
CA SER A 40 -6.71 2.29 -4.06
C SER A 40 -5.30 2.60 -3.59
N VAL A 41 -5.18 3.33 -2.47
CA VAL A 41 -3.92 3.68 -1.80
C VAL A 41 -3.99 3.14 -0.38
N THR A 42 -2.93 2.48 0.06
CA THR A 42 -2.83 1.83 1.36
C THR A 42 -1.62 2.37 2.12
N VAL A 43 -1.79 2.66 3.40
CA VAL A 43 -0.70 2.94 4.33
C VAL A 43 -0.71 1.90 5.44
N GLY A 44 0.45 1.57 5.98
CA GLY A 44 0.54 0.64 7.09
C GLY A 44 1.82 0.77 7.88
N LEU A 45 1.82 0.14 9.05
CA LEU A 45 3.04 -0.16 9.79
C LEU A 45 4.00 -0.94 8.87
N GLY A 46 5.31 -0.74 8.99
CA GLY A 46 6.37 -1.51 8.31
C GLY A 46 7.13 -2.45 9.27
N GLY A 47 8.17 -3.13 8.77
CA GLY A 47 9.02 -4.03 9.55
C GLY A 47 8.39 -5.40 9.87
N THR A 48 9.14 -6.28 10.53
CA THR A 48 8.76 -7.69 10.77
C THR A 48 7.48 -7.90 11.60
N ALA A 49 6.99 -6.86 12.29
CA ALA A 49 5.74 -6.90 13.03
C ALA A 49 4.48 -6.80 12.13
N THR A 50 4.63 -6.45 10.85
CA THR A 50 3.52 -6.31 9.88
C THR A 50 2.76 -7.60 9.62
N GLU A 51 3.46 -8.73 9.56
CA GLU A 51 2.84 -10.02 9.24
C GLU A 51 1.86 -10.49 10.34
N VAL A 52 2.05 -10.02 11.58
CA VAL A 52 1.24 -10.44 12.74
C VAL A 52 0.09 -9.48 13.03
N HIS A 53 0.27 -8.17 12.81
CA HIS A 53 -0.73 -7.19 13.22
C HIS A 53 -1.68 -6.74 12.10
N ARG A 54 -1.31 -6.73 10.81
CA ARG A 54 -2.17 -6.17 9.73
C ARG A 54 -2.68 -4.76 10.06
N ASP A 55 -1.78 -3.86 10.47
CA ASP A 55 -2.13 -2.46 10.74
C ASP A 55 -2.10 -1.68 9.43
N LEU A 56 -3.22 -1.68 8.72
CA LEU A 56 -3.35 -1.15 7.36
C LEU A 56 -4.61 -0.30 7.26
N VAL A 57 -4.51 0.80 6.52
CA VAL A 57 -5.63 1.66 6.17
C VAL A 57 -5.58 1.92 4.68
N THR A 58 -6.70 1.67 4.00
CA THR A 58 -6.85 1.82 2.55
C THR A 58 -7.93 2.84 2.22
N GLU A 59 -7.68 3.67 1.20
CA GLU A 59 -8.62 4.65 0.68
C GLU A 59 -8.59 4.65 -0.86
N HIS A 60 -9.72 5.03 -1.47
CA HIS A 60 -9.76 5.26 -2.92
C HIS A 60 -9.13 6.60 -3.29
N ALA A 61 -8.29 6.59 -4.32
CA ALA A 61 -7.75 7.80 -4.92
C ALA A 61 -8.89 8.67 -5.53
N PRO A 62 -8.74 10.00 -5.59
CA PRO A 62 -7.56 10.78 -5.18
C PRO A 62 -7.44 10.94 -3.66
N VAL A 63 -6.24 10.73 -3.12
CA VAL A 63 -5.89 11.00 -1.71
C VAL A 63 -5.11 12.31 -1.66
N ASN A 64 -5.68 13.32 -1.02
CA ASN A 64 -4.99 14.58 -0.72
C ASN A 64 -4.30 14.53 0.65
N ALA A 65 -3.55 15.58 1.00
CA ALA A 65 -2.79 15.63 2.25
C ALA A 65 -3.66 15.42 3.52
N ASP A 66 -4.87 15.98 3.55
CA ASP A 66 -5.77 15.82 4.70
C ASP A 66 -6.29 14.39 4.82
N ARG A 67 -6.70 13.77 3.70
CA ARG A 67 -7.07 12.35 3.68
C ARG A 67 -5.89 11.45 4.04
N ALA A 68 -4.69 11.76 3.57
CA ALA A 68 -3.49 11.01 3.94
C ALA A 68 -3.22 11.08 5.46
N ARG A 69 -3.37 12.27 6.06
CA ARG A 69 -3.23 12.44 7.52
C ARG A 69 -4.29 11.64 8.27
N ASP A 70 -5.53 11.65 7.78
CA ASP A 70 -6.63 10.86 8.37
C ASP A 70 -6.44 9.35 8.17
N MET A 71 -5.79 8.91 7.10
CA MET A 71 -5.35 7.51 6.94
C MET A 71 -4.35 7.13 8.02
N LEU A 72 -3.30 7.95 8.22
CA LEU A 72 -2.27 7.69 9.23
C LEU A 72 -2.84 7.68 10.65
N ARG A 73 -3.78 8.58 10.97
CA ARG A 73 -4.47 8.63 12.28
C ARG A 73 -5.29 7.39 12.60
N ARG A 74 -5.75 6.66 11.57
CA ARG A 74 -6.51 5.42 11.74
C ARG A 74 -5.62 4.19 11.95
N LEU A 75 -4.31 4.32 11.76
CA LEU A 75 -3.37 3.25 12.11
C LEU A 75 -3.36 3.05 13.62
N ARG A 76 -3.36 1.79 14.06
CA ARG A 76 -3.21 1.46 15.48
C ARG A 76 -1.85 1.87 16.02
N CYS A 77 -0.83 1.97 15.16
CA CYS A 77 0.49 2.48 15.48
C CYS A 77 0.57 4.01 15.52
N TRP A 78 -0.53 4.74 15.29
CA TRP A 78 -0.56 6.21 15.34
C TRP A 78 0.11 6.81 16.61
N PRO A 79 -0.09 6.26 17.82
CA PRO A 79 0.60 6.78 19.02
C PRO A 79 2.14 6.72 18.93
N LEU A 80 2.70 5.83 18.11
CA LEU A 80 4.15 5.77 17.85
C LEU A 80 4.61 6.84 16.86
N LEU A 81 3.72 7.31 15.99
CA LEU A 81 3.96 8.42 15.06
C LEU A 81 3.90 9.77 15.78
N GLU A 82 3.04 9.92 16.80
CA GLU A 82 2.98 11.13 17.65
C GLU A 82 4.10 11.23 18.69
N GLY A 83 4.93 10.19 18.80
CA GLY A 83 5.99 10.08 19.81
C GLY A 83 5.56 9.24 21.01
N TYR A 84 6.44 8.34 21.45
CA TYR A 84 6.15 7.37 22.51
C TYR A 84 7.36 7.18 23.43
N ARG A 85 7.11 7.12 24.75
CA ARG A 85 8.15 6.87 25.78
C ARG A 85 9.42 7.74 25.65
N GLY A 86 9.23 9.03 25.34
CA GLY A 86 10.34 9.99 25.23
C GLY A 86 11.02 10.02 23.85
N GLU A 87 10.56 9.21 22.89
CA GLU A 87 10.93 9.39 21.49
C GLU A 87 10.20 10.58 20.88
N PRO A 88 10.86 11.35 19.98
CA PRO A 88 10.22 12.45 19.28
C PRO A 88 9.11 11.96 18.35
N ALA A 89 8.15 12.85 18.06
CA ALA A 89 7.17 12.63 17.01
C ALA A 89 7.86 12.44 15.65
N ARG A 90 7.23 11.67 14.77
CA ARG A 90 7.70 11.38 13.41
C ARG A 90 7.25 12.45 12.43
N ASP A 91 7.93 12.54 11.29
CA ASP A 91 7.56 13.45 10.21
C ASP A 91 6.33 12.96 9.41
N VAL A 92 5.16 13.13 10.01
CA VAL A 92 3.86 12.75 9.41
C VAL A 92 3.61 13.50 8.11
N GLU A 93 4.04 14.76 8.01
CA GLU A 93 3.83 15.58 6.83
C GLU A 93 4.61 15.05 5.62
N ALA A 94 5.85 14.59 5.82
CA ALA A 94 6.61 13.93 4.78
C ALA A 94 5.92 12.67 4.26
N VAL A 95 5.33 11.86 5.15
CA VAL A 95 4.55 10.66 4.75
C VAL A 95 3.29 11.06 3.98
N CYS A 96 2.55 12.08 4.43
CA CYS A 96 1.40 12.61 3.68
C CYS A 96 1.77 13.05 2.26
N GLY A 97 2.95 13.65 2.09
CA GLY A 97 3.51 14.01 0.79
C GLY A 97 3.73 12.79 -0.10
N ILE A 98 4.34 11.73 0.43
CA ILE A 98 4.54 10.46 -0.29
C ILE A 98 3.21 9.84 -0.70
N VAL A 99 2.24 9.75 0.21
CA VAL A 99 0.91 9.16 -0.06
C VAL A 99 0.17 9.93 -1.16
N THR A 100 0.20 11.27 -1.09
CA THR A 100 -0.43 12.13 -2.10
C THR A 100 0.27 11.97 -3.46
N ALA A 101 1.60 11.91 -3.48
CA ALA A 101 2.38 11.69 -4.70
C ALA A 101 2.11 10.32 -5.33
N VAL A 102 2.02 9.26 -4.52
CA VAL A 102 1.63 7.92 -4.98
C VAL A 102 0.21 7.93 -5.56
N SER A 103 -0.73 8.59 -4.87
CA SER A 103 -2.10 8.72 -5.37
C SER A 103 -2.15 9.45 -6.71
N ALA A 104 -1.40 10.53 -6.88
CA ALA A 104 -1.34 11.29 -8.12
C ALA A 104 -0.70 10.46 -9.24
N LEU A 105 0.47 9.85 -8.98
CA LEU A 105 1.19 9.02 -9.94
C LEU A 105 0.31 7.88 -10.49
N MET A 106 -0.41 7.17 -9.61
CA MET A 106 -1.29 6.09 -10.02
C MET A 106 -2.44 6.58 -10.90
N LEU A 107 -2.95 7.79 -10.69
CA LEU A 107 -4.00 8.38 -11.53
C LEU A 107 -3.44 8.87 -12.88
N ASP A 108 -2.25 9.44 -12.87
CA ASP A 108 -1.59 10.03 -14.04
C ASP A 108 -1.01 8.98 -14.99
N ASP A 109 -0.58 7.82 -14.48
CA ASP A 109 -0.08 6.70 -15.28
C ASP A 109 -0.98 5.45 -15.18
N PRO A 110 -1.93 5.26 -16.13
CA PRO A 110 -2.80 4.09 -16.16
C PRO A 110 -2.08 2.76 -16.44
N SER A 111 -0.80 2.78 -16.85
CA SER A 111 -0.03 1.57 -17.13
C SER A 111 0.45 0.87 -15.85
N ILE A 112 0.45 1.58 -14.72
CA ILE A 112 0.82 1.03 -13.42
C ILE A 112 -0.37 0.26 -12.85
N GLY A 113 -0.16 -1.03 -12.57
CA GLY A 113 -1.13 -1.91 -11.92
C GLY A 113 -0.97 -1.87 -10.40
N GLU A 114 0.26 -1.98 -9.92
CA GLU A 114 0.60 -1.95 -8.49
C GLU A 114 1.88 -1.14 -8.26
N LEU A 115 1.93 -0.44 -7.13
CA LEU A 115 3.10 0.28 -6.63
C LEU A 115 3.23 -0.04 -5.13
N ASP A 116 4.41 -0.43 -4.68
CA ASP A 116 4.70 -0.79 -3.29
C ASP A 116 5.99 -0.10 -2.85
N LEU A 117 5.89 0.79 -1.86
CA LEU A 117 7.00 1.43 -1.16
C LEU A 117 7.16 0.75 0.19
N ASN A 118 8.15 -0.14 0.31
CA ASN A 118 8.36 -0.93 1.52
C ASN A 118 9.84 -1.29 1.71
N PRO A 119 10.56 -0.68 2.68
CA PRO A 119 10.04 0.24 3.69
C PRO A 119 10.06 1.71 3.23
N VAL A 120 9.15 2.50 3.80
CA VAL A 120 9.26 3.95 3.93
C VAL A 120 9.78 4.25 5.33
N LEU A 121 11.00 4.77 5.43
CA LEU A 121 11.62 5.17 6.69
C LEU A 121 11.25 6.61 7.03
N VAL A 122 10.69 6.80 8.22
CA VAL A 122 10.23 8.12 8.70
C VAL A 122 11.15 8.60 9.81
N GLY A 123 11.74 9.78 9.61
CA GLY A 123 12.57 10.45 10.59
C GLY A 123 11.76 11.15 11.69
N PRO A 124 12.42 11.75 12.68
CA PRO A 124 11.82 12.76 13.56
C PRO A 124 11.15 13.89 12.76
N ALA A 125 10.16 14.55 13.37
CA ALA A 125 9.49 15.68 12.72
C ALA A 125 10.48 16.75 12.24
N GLY A 126 10.45 17.05 10.93
CA GLY A 126 11.37 17.99 10.26
C GLY A 126 12.50 17.30 9.49
N ASP A 127 12.76 16.01 9.74
CA ASP A 127 13.83 15.24 9.09
C ASP A 127 13.36 14.47 7.86
N GLY A 128 12.05 14.49 7.55
CA GLY A 128 11.49 13.89 6.35
C GLY A 128 11.24 12.38 6.40
N ALA A 129 10.98 11.81 5.23
CA ALA A 129 10.73 10.39 5.03
C ALA A 129 11.35 9.91 3.70
N VAL A 130 11.82 8.66 3.66
CA VAL A 130 12.54 8.07 2.51
C VAL A 130 11.96 6.71 2.17
N ALA A 131 11.52 6.52 0.92
CA ALA A 131 11.24 5.19 0.38
C ALA A 131 12.56 4.49 0.05
N VAL A 132 12.87 3.39 0.74
CA VAL A 132 14.15 2.66 0.60
C VAL A 132 14.10 1.69 -0.56
N ASP A 133 12.96 1.01 -0.71
CA ASP A 133 12.69 0.08 -1.81
C ASP A 133 11.34 0.41 -2.46
N VAL A 134 11.29 0.16 -3.76
CA VAL A 134 10.14 0.47 -4.60
C VAL A 134 9.94 -0.68 -5.58
N ARG A 135 8.74 -1.27 -5.56
CA ARG A 135 8.32 -2.25 -6.55
C ARG A 135 7.13 -1.73 -7.33
N ILE A 136 7.22 -1.74 -8.65
CA ILE A 136 6.15 -1.34 -9.56
C ILE A 136 5.82 -2.53 -10.46
N LEU A 137 4.55 -2.91 -10.52
CA LEU A 137 4.05 -3.90 -11.46
C LEU A 137 3.17 -3.21 -12.51
N PRO A 138 3.45 -3.38 -13.81
CA PRO A 138 2.56 -2.87 -14.84
C PRO A 138 1.24 -3.65 -14.83
N LEU A 139 0.17 -2.99 -15.22
CA LEU A 139 -1.19 -3.55 -15.25
C LEU A 139 -1.28 -4.85 -16.08
N ASN A 140 -0.39 -5.00 -17.08
CA ASN A 140 -0.29 -6.16 -17.97
C ASN A 140 0.94 -7.05 -17.69
N ALA A 141 1.54 -6.99 -16.49
CA ALA A 141 2.61 -7.91 -16.14
C ALA A 141 2.13 -9.37 -16.31
N PRO A 142 2.91 -10.28 -16.94
CA PRO A 142 2.57 -11.70 -16.97
C PRO A 142 2.58 -12.23 -15.52
N GLY A 143 1.39 -12.24 -14.90
CA GLY A 143 1.16 -12.47 -13.47
C GLY A 143 -0.02 -11.67 -12.88
N SER A 144 -0.41 -10.53 -13.46
CA SER A 144 -1.53 -9.69 -13.00
C SER A 144 -2.91 -10.09 -13.55
N GLY A 145 -2.92 -11.00 -14.53
CA GLY A 145 -4.14 -11.66 -14.98
C GLY A 145 -4.23 -13.06 -14.38
N ARG A 146 -5.05 -13.26 -13.34
CA ARG A 146 -5.78 -14.53 -13.32
C ARG A 146 -6.80 -14.42 -14.45
N PRO A 147 -6.73 -15.21 -15.54
CA PRO A 147 -7.95 -15.43 -16.28
C PRO A 147 -8.91 -16.11 -15.31
N ARG A 148 -9.91 -15.38 -14.78
CA ARG A 148 -11.14 -16.06 -14.39
C ARG A 148 -11.73 -16.55 -15.70
N ARG A 149 -11.31 -17.74 -16.12
CA ARG A 149 -12.25 -18.63 -16.79
C ARG A 149 -13.46 -18.63 -15.87
N ALA A 150 -14.63 -18.30 -16.40
CA ALA A 150 -15.87 -18.58 -15.71
C ALA A 150 -15.90 -20.09 -15.47
N GLU A 151 -15.37 -20.52 -14.32
CA GLU A 151 -15.61 -21.85 -13.81
C GLU A 151 -17.11 -21.92 -13.54
N PRO A 152 -17.81 -22.99 -13.96
CA PRO A 152 -19.21 -23.17 -13.64
C PRO A 152 -19.40 -22.94 -12.15
N LEU A 153 -20.36 -22.09 -11.78
CA LEU A 153 -20.70 -21.73 -10.40
C LEU A 153 -20.60 -22.97 -9.49
N MET A 154 -19.53 -23.04 -8.71
CA MET A 154 -19.29 -24.15 -7.79
C MET A 154 -20.09 -23.84 -6.52
N LEU A 155 -21.34 -24.33 -6.48
CA LEU A 155 -22.32 -24.10 -5.40
C LEU A 155 -21.72 -24.35 -3.99
N ASP A 156 -20.76 -25.26 -3.86
CA ASP A 156 -20.07 -25.54 -2.59
C ASP A 156 -19.41 -24.29 -1.98
N ARG A 157 -18.87 -23.37 -2.79
CA ARG A 157 -18.26 -22.12 -2.29
C ARG A 157 -19.28 -21.07 -1.84
N MET A 158 -20.52 -21.13 -2.34
CA MET A 158 -21.61 -20.28 -1.84
C MET A 158 -22.13 -20.77 -0.48
N MET A 159 -22.08 -22.09 -0.26
CA MET A 159 -22.66 -22.72 0.94
C MET A 159 -21.68 -22.83 2.12
N ASP A 160 -20.37 -22.64 1.90
CA ASP A 160 -19.34 -22.59 2.95
C ASP A 160 -18.40 -21.36 2.81
N PRO A 161 -18.90 -20.14 3.04
CA PRO A 161 -18.10 -18.94 2.88
C PRO A 161 -17.10 -18.79 4.04
N ARG A 162 -15.83 -18.58 3.72
CA ARG A 162 -14.81 -18.22 4.73
C ARG A 162 -14.99 -16.82 5.30
N HIS A 163 -15.58 -15.92 4.50
CA HIS A 163 -15.89 -14.53 4.87
C HIS A 163 -17.18 -14.10 4.16
N VAL A 164 -18.04 -13.36 4.86
CA VAL A 164 -19.29 -12.81 4.31
C VAL A 164 -19.24 -11.29 4.46
N VAL A 165 -19.48 -10.57 3.36
CA VAL A 165 -19.70 -9.12 3.35
C VAL A 165 -21.16 -8.89 2.96
N VAL A 166 -21.89 -8.17 3.79
CA VAL A 166 -23.28 -7.78 3.52
C VAL A 166 -23.29 -6.32 3.10
N VAL A 167 -23.68 -6.04 1.85
CA VAL A 167 -23.82 -4.67 1.34
C VAL A 167 -25.31 -4.41 1.11
N GLY A 168 -25.93 -3.73 2.08
CA GLY A 168 -27.27 -3.13 1.99
C GLY A 168 -28.44 -4.11 1.82
N VAL A 169 -29.31 -4.19 2.84
CA VAL A 169 -30.68 -4.70 2.70
C VAL A 169 -31.62 -3.51 2.95
N SER A 170 -32.49 -3.22 1.99
CA SER A 170 -33.52 -2.19 2.09
C SER A 170 -34.87 -2.90 1.99
N ASP A 171 -35.80 -2.62 2.90
CA ASP A 171 -37.21 -3.04 2.84
C ASP A 171 -38.06 -2.15 1.92
N ASP A 172 -37.42 -1.12 1.36
CA ASP A 172 -37.96 -0.14 0.43
C ASP A 172 -38.06 -0.71 -1.00
N GLN A 173 -39.30 -0.89 -1.49
CA GLN A 173 -39.59 -1.49 -2.80
C GLN A 173 -39.31 -0.59 -4.00
N ASP A 174 -38.96 0.68 -3.77
CA ASP A 174 -38.73 1.64 -4.85
C ASP A 174 -37.25 1.80 -5.23
N LYS A 175 -36.33 1.18 -4.48
CA LYS A 175 -34.91 1.18 -4.82
C LYS A 175 -34.58 0.12 -5.88
N VAL A 176 -33.66 0.47 -6.78
CA VAL A 176 -33.25 -0.34 -7.96
C VAL A 176 -32.84 -1.77 -7.59
N GLY A 177 -32.30 -2.00 -6.38
CA GLY A 177 -31.95 -3.33 -5.90
C GLY A 177 -33.13 -4.27 -5.59
N ALA A 178 -34.36 -3.75 -5.43
CA ALA A 178 -35.55 -4.54 -5.11
C ALA A 178 -36.30 -5.06 -6.35
N ARG A 179 -35.99 -4.60 -7.57
CA ARG A 179 -36.68 -4.99 -8.82
C ARG A 179 -35.92 -5.97 -9.69
N LEU A 180 -34.94 -6.67 -9.13
CA LEU A 180 -34.14 -7.68 -9.84
C LEU A 180 -34.33 -9.12 -9.31
N PHE A 181 -35.42 -9.37 -8.58
CA PHE A 181 -35.96 -10.71 -8.35
C PHE A 181 -37.46 -10.73 -8.63
#